data_AF-A0A3G1KPG6-F1
#
_entry.id   AF-A0A3G1KPG6-F1
#
_cell.length_a   1.000
_cell.length_b   1.000
_cell.length_c   1.000
_cell.angle_alpha   90.00
_cell.angle_beta   90.00
_cell.angle_gamma   90.00
#
_symmetry.space_group_name_H-M   'P 1'
#
loop_
_entity.id
_entity.type
_entity.pdbx_description
1 polymer ?
#
loop_
_entity_poly.entity_id
_entity_poly.type
_entity_poly.pdbx_seq_one_letter_code
_entity_poly.pdbx_strand_id
1 'polypeptide(L)' 'MVADTGVIFFLTGLAIAVTILHTFLKQAGRDEYAYMTLVVGLAIGLLKIIPVIKTLFEQVQSVFKLY' A
#
# COMPACT_ATOMS: atom_id res chain seq x y z
N MET A 1 16.62 -3.15 12.97
CA MET A 1 15.44 -2.44 13.49
C MET A 1 14.91 -1.37 12.51
N VAL A 2 14.99 -1.58 11.19
CA VAL A 2 14.54 -0.61 10.15
C VAL A 2 13.53 -1.25 9.16
N ALA A 3 13.25 -2.55 9.28
CA ALA A 3 12.44 -3.28 8.31
C ALA A 3 10.93 -3.02 8.44
N ASP A 4 10.39 -2.87 9.66
CA ASP A 4 8.94 -2.70 9.88
C ASP A 4 8.40 -1.31 9.50
N THR A 5 9.17 -0.25 9.78
CA THR A 5 8.72 1.12 9.48
C THR A 5 8.72 1.43 8.00
N GLY A 6 9.53 0.73 7.18
CA GLY A 6 9.62 0.97 5.74
C GLY A 6 8.30 0.83 5.00
N VAL A 7 7.48 -0.16 5.38
CA VAL A 7 6.15 -0.36 4.78
C VAL A 7 5.19 0.75 5.19
N ILE A 8 5.22 1.17 6.45
CA ILE A 8 4.38 2.26 6.97
C ILE A 8 4.74 3.58 6.28
N PHE A 9 6.03 3.89 6.13
CA PHE A 9 6.49 5.08 5.41
C PHE A 9 6.07 5.05 3.94
N PHE A 10 6.19 3.90 3.28
CA PHE A 10 5.76 3.75 1.89
C PHE A 10 4.26 3.99 1.74
N LEU A 11 3.42 3.36 2.58
CA LEU A 11 1.97 3.52 2.53
C LEU A 11 1.54 4.96 2.85
N THR A 12 2.22 5.62 3.79
CA THR A 12 1.98 7.02 4.11
C THR A 12 2.30 7.94 2.94
N GLY A 13 3.47 7.77 2.32
CA GLY A 13 3.85 8.53 1.12
C GLY A 13 2.92 8.29 -0.06
N LEU A 14 2.51 7.03 -0.27
CA LEU A 14 1.52 6.66 -1.28
C LEU A 14 0.17 7.36 -1.03
N ALA A 15 -0.33 7.36 0.20
CA ALA A 15 -1.58 8.02 0.55
C ALA A 15 -1.54 9.53 0.27
N ILE A 16 -0.44 10.20 0.62
CA ILE A 16 -0.23 11.62 0.33
C ILE A 16 -0.25 11.85 -1.19
N ALA A 17 0.53 11.08 -1.96
CA ALA A 17 0.60 11.22 -3.42
C ALA A 17 -0.76 11.01 -4.10
N VAL A 18 -1.48 9.96 -3.71
CA VAL A 18 -2.82 9.63 -4.23
C VAL A 18 -3.82 10.75 -3.91
N THR A 19 -3.78 11.29 -2.70
CA THR A 19 -4.67 12.39 -2.27
C THR A 19 -4.41 13.66 -3.08
N ILE A 20 -3.14 14.00 -3.29
CA ILE A 20 -2.75 15.15 -4.12
C ILE A 20 -3.26 14.94 -5.55
N LEU A 21 -2.95 13.81 -6.19
CA LEU A 21 -3.37 13.52 -7.56
C LEU A 21 -4.91 13.54 -7.71
N HIS A 22 -5.64 12.91 -6.80
CA HIS A 22 -7.10 12.95 -6.78
C HIS A 22 -7.62 14.39 -6.70
N THR A 23 -7.08 15.20 -5.78
CA THR A 23 -7.51 16.59 -5.58
C THR A 23 -7.23 17.43 -6.83
N PHE A 24 -6.05 17.27 -7.45
CA PHE A 24 -5.69 17.95 -8.68
C PHE A 24 -6.60 17.56 -9.85
N LEU A 25 -6.86 16.26 -10.05
CA LEU A 25 -7.73 15.78 -11.13
C LEU A 25 -9.19 16.23 -10.94
N LYS A 26 -9.67 16.24 -9.70
CA LYS A 26 -10.98 16.76 -9.34
C LYS A 26 -11.08 18.27 -9.63
N GLN A 27 -10.08 19.06 -9.26
CA GLN A 27 -10.02 20.49 -9.58
C GLN A 27 -9.93 20.76 -11.09
N ALA A 28 -9.33 19.85 -11.86
CA ALA A 28 -9.28 19.93 -13.32
C ALA A 28 -10.59 19.52 -14.02
N GLY A 29 -11.65 19.19 -13.27
CA GLY A 29 -12.95 18.74 -13.81
C GLY A 29 -12.91 17.32 -14.39
N ARG A 30 -11.92 16.51 -14.01
CA ARG A 30 -11.69 15.14 -14.50
C ARG A 30 -12.01 14.12 -13.41
N ASP A 31 -13.27 14.12 -12.96
CA ASP A 31 -13.73 13.32 -11.82
C ASP A 31 -13.53 11.80 -12.03
N GLU A 32 -13.75 11.28 -13.24
CA GLU A 32 -13.54 9.86 -13.53
C GLU A 32 -12.09 9.43 -13.27
N TYR A 33 -11.13 10.22 -13.74
CA TYR A 33 -9.70 9.97 -13.51
C TYR A 33 -9.31 10.14 -12.04
N ALA A 34 -9.96 11.08 -11.32
CA ALA A 34 -9.75 11.26 -9.89
C ALA A 34 -10.14 9.97 -9.13
N TYR A 35 -11.32 9.42 -9.39
CA TYR A 35 -11.75 8.16 -8.77
C TYR A 35 -10.86 6.98 -9.16
N MET A 36 -10.45 6.88 -10.43
CA MET A 36 -9.50 5.84 -10.87
C MET A 36 -8.17 5.91 -10.10
N THR A 37 -7.71 7.12 -9.77
CA THR A 37 -6.47 7.30 -9.00
C THR A 37 -6.58 6.74 -7.59
N LEU A 38 -7.74 6.87 -6.93
CA LEU A 38 -7.97 6.25 -5.62
C LEU A 38 -7.91 4.73 -5.70
N VAL A 39 -8.55 4.14 -6.72
CA VAL A 39 -8.56 2.68 -6.95
C VAL A 39 -7.15 2.16 -7.21
N VAL A 40 -6.38 2.85 -8.05
CA VAL A 40 -4.98 2.51 -8.34
C VAL A 40 -4.13 2.63 -7.07
N GLY A 41 -4.29 3.71 -6.31
CA GLY A 41 -3.60 3.91 -5.04
C GLY A 41 -3.86 2.78 -4.05
N LEU A 42 -5.12 2.37 -3.91
CA LEU A 42 -5.51 1.24 -3.07
C LEU A 42 -4.89 -0.07 -3.57
N ALA A 43 -4.96 -0.35 -4.87
CA ALA A 43 -4.37 -1.55 -5.47
C ALA A 43 -2.85 -1.64 -5.23
N ILE A 44 -2.12 -0.54 -5.41
CA ILE A 44 -0.67 -0.48 -5.12
C ILE A 44 -0.40 -0.75 -3.64
N GLY A 45 -1.20 -0.15 -2.75
CA GLY A 45 -1.08 -0.38 -1.31
C GLY A 45 -1.27 -1.85 -0.93
N LEU A 46 -2.31 -2.49 -1.47
CA LEU A 46 -2.58 -3.92 -1.26
C LEU A 46 -1.43 -4.80 -1.77
N LEU A 47 -0.92 -4.52 -2.97
CA LEU A 47 0.22 -5.27 -3.55
C LEU A 47 1.48 -5.19 -2.69
N LYS A 48 1.69 -4.07 -1.97
CA LYS A 48 2.81 -3.94 -1.02
C LYS A 48 2.63 -4.74 0.26
N ILE A 49 1.40 -4.97 0.70
CA ILE A 49 1.10 -5.69 1.94
C ILE A 49 1.22 -7.21 1.73
N ILE A 50 0.89 -7.74 0.55
CA ILE A 50 0.98 -9.18 0.23
C ILE A 50 2.31 -9.84 0.66
N PRO A 51 3.51 -9.35 0.27
CA PRO A 51 4.77 -9.98 0.65
C PRO A 51 5.05 -9.92 2.15
N VAL A 52 4.53 -8.91 2.85
CA VAL A 52 4.64 -8.80 4.32
C VAL A 52 3.86 -9.95 4.97
N ILE A 53 2.61 -10.15 4.54
CA ILE A 53 1.77 -11.25 5.04
C ILE A 53 2.43 -12.61 4.74
N LYS A 54 2.96 -12.80 3.53
CA LYS A 54 3.68 -14.03 3.16
C LYS A 54 4.84 -14.33 4.11
N THR A 55 5.64 -13.31 4.40
CA THR A 55 6.81 -13.44 5.30
C THR A 55 6.37 -13.82 6.72
N LEU A 56 5.32 -13.19 7.25
CA LEU A 56 4.77 -13.55 8.56
C LEU A 56 4.25 -14.99 8.58
N PHE A 57 3.58 -15.41 7.52
CA PHE A 57 3.08 -16.78 7.42
C PHE A 57 4.22 -17.81 7.36
N GLU A 58 5.28 -17.53 6.58
CA GLU A 58 6.49 -18.37 6.52
C GLU A 58 7.20 -18.46 7.89
N GLN A 59 7.24 -17.36 8.65
CA GLN A 59 7.77 -17.34 10.02
C GLN A 59 6.94 -18.20 10.99
N VAL A 60 5.61 -18.12 10.91
CA VAL A 60 4.74 -18.97 11.72
C VAL A 60 4.97 -20.44 11.35
N GLN A 61 4.98 -20.77 10.05
CA GLN A 61 5.22 -22.14 9.59
C GLN A 61 6.59 -22.68 9.99
N SER A 62 7.64 -21.85 10.03
CA SER A 62 8.98 -22.31 10.41
C SER A 62 9.06 -22.74 11.88
N VAL A 63 8.37 -22.01 12.77
CA VAL A 63 8.26 -22.38 14.19
C VAL A 63 7.55 -23.72 14.35
N PHE A 64 6.46 -23.95 13.61
CA PHE A 64 5.71 -25.21 13.65
C PHE A 64 6.41 -26.39 12.95
N LYS A 65 7.41 -26.16 12.09
CA LYS A 65 8.22 -27.23 11.47
C LYS A 65 9.46 -27.60 12.28
N LEU A 66 9.88 -26.72 13.19
CA LEU A 66 11.02 -26.93 14.10
C LEU A 66 10.62 -27.62 15.41
N TYR A 67 9.32 -27.69 15.70
CA TYR A 67 8.71 -28.56 16.71
C TYR A 67 8.13 -29.80 16.04
#